data_AF-A0A8J8JWI9-F1
#
_entry.id   AF-A0A8J8JWI9-F1
#
_cell.length_a   1.000
_cell.length_b   1.000
_cell.length_c   1.000
_cell.angle_alpha   90.00
_cell.angle_beta   90.00
_cell.angle_gamma   90.00
#
_symmetry.space_group_name_H-M   'P 1'
#
loop_
_entity.id
_entity.type
_entity.pdbx_description
1 polymer ?
#
loop_
_entity_poly.entity_id
_entity_poly.type
_entity_poly.pdbx_seq_one_letter_code
_entity_poly.pdbx_strand_id
1 'polypeptide(L)'
;MNTINSLLSVSEQIGDIKDSNGHFTEGLARRVDQTGKPLDDFTISELITLMDQYCEFYNTSLSGSMESDSIVVDKPKKITLDELLARQDSERGFDLIPIDFDLLLKRVKDGGYSGLFLADAFISYYRTDQPFNHSLGKVLKLDAEAFRILHSILHLRFIPGWNDQELYDIEQEIKNILAGEGQ
;
A
#
# COMPACT_ATOMS: atom_id res chain seq x y z
N MET A 1 3.45 15.42 -18.71
CA MET A 1 2.88 14.54 -17.67
C MET A 1 2.72 15.36 -16.41
N ASN A 2 1.54 15.39 -15.78
CA ASN A 2 1.36 16.00 -14.46
C ASN A 2 1.95 15.04 -13.40
N THR A 3 2.54 15.58 -12.33
CA THR A 3 3.13 14.85 -11.19
C THR A 3 2.25 13.72 -10.67
N ILE A 4 0.92 13.88 -10.70
CA ILE A 4 -0.05 12.84 -10.33
C ILE A 4 0.11 11.58 -11.20
N ASN A 5 0.26 11.73 -12.52
CA ASN A 5 0.40 10.59 -13.42
C ASN A 5 1.74 9.87 -13.22
N SER A 6 2.80 10.61 -12.89
CA SER A 6 4.10 10.03 -12.56
C SER A 6 4.04 9.23 -11.26
N LEU A 7 3.35 9.74 -10.23
CA LEU A 7 3.17 9.04 -8.95
C LEU A 7 2.30 7.79 -9.09
N LEU A 8 1.24 7.85 -9.90
CA LEU A 8 0.40 6.69 -10.19
C LEU A 8 1.18 5.59 -10.92
N SER A 9 1.98 5.95 -11.93
CA SER A 9 2.82 5.01 -12.67
C SER A 9 3.88 4.34 -11.79
N VAL A 10 4.53 5.10 -10.90
CA VAL A 10 5.47 4.56 -9.90
C VAL A 10 4.78 3.54 -8.99
N SER A 11 3.58 3.90 -8.49
CA SER A 11 2.83 3.08 -7.54
C SER A 11 2.32 1.79 -8.18
N GLU A 12 1.92 1.86 -9.45
CA GLU A 12 1.51 0.71 -10.26
C GLU A 12 2.68 -0.26 -10.44
N GLN A 13 3.83 0.22 -10.92
CA GLN A 13 5.00 -0.65 -11.12
C GLN A 13 5.44 -1.34 -9.82
N ILE A 14 5.49 -0.62 -8.70
CA ILE A 14 5.84 -1.21 -7.40
C ILE A 14 4.79 -2.25 -6.96
N GLY A 15 3.51 -1.96 -7.19
CA GLY A 15 2.42 -2.90 -6.94
C GLY A 15 2.55 -4.19 -7.74
N ASP A 16 2.88 -4.08 -9.03
CA ASP A 16 3.02 -5.21 -9.94
C ASP A 16 4.09 -6.22 -9.48
N ILE A 17 5.11 -5.81 -8.71
CA ILE A 17 6.11 -6.74 -8.16
C ILE A 17 5.46 -7.75 -7.20
N LYS A 18 4.52 -7.29 -6.38
CA LYS A 18 3.81 -8.14 -5.41
C LYS A 18 2.95 -9.19 -6.14
N ASP A 19 2.36 -8.79 -7.26
CA ASP A 19 1.45 -9.63 -8.04
C ASP A 19 2.20 -10.43 -9.13
N SER A 20 3.51 -10.20 -9.27
CA SER A 20 4.40 -10.95 -10.15
C SER A 20 4.68 -12.35 -9.61
N ASN A 21 5.04 -13.28 -10.52
CA ASN A 21 5.42 -14.62 -10.11
C ASN A 21 6.75 -14.61 -9.32
N GLY A 22 6.94 -15.63 -8.47
CA GLY A 22 8.13 -15.72 -7.61
C GLY A 22 9.46 -15.77 -8.37
N HIS A 23 9.49 -16.25 -9.62
CA HIS A 23 10.70 -16.28 -10.45
C HIS A 23 11.10 -14.89 -10.96
N PHE A 24 10.11 -14.04 -11.28
CA PHE A 24 10.33 -12.65 -11.62
C PHE A 24 10.90 -11.89 -10.42
N THR A 25 10.27 -12.03 -9.25
CA THR A 25 10.71 -11.36 -8.02
C THR A 25 12.11 -11.81 -7.58
N GLU A 26 12.42 -13.11 -7.68
CA GLU A 26 13.75 -13.63 -7.40
C GLU A 26 14.81 -13.11 -8.38
N GLY A 27 14.48 -13.03 -9.67
CA GLY A 27 15.41 -12.52 -10.68
C GLY A 27 15.64 -11.00 -10.58
N LEU A 28 14.63 -10.24 -10.18
CA LEU A 28 14.77 -8.83 -9.85
C LEU A 28 15.67 -8.63 -8.62
N ALA A 29 15.49 -9.44 -7.57
CA ALA A 29 16.35 -9.40 -6.39
C ALA A 29 17.83 -9.66 -6.75
N ARG A 30 18.10 -10.67 -7.59
CA ARG A 30 19.47 -10.93 -8.09
C ARG A 30 20.04 -9.76 -8.89
N ARG A 31 19.22 -9.03 -9.66
CA ARG A 31 19.64 -7.84 -10.40
C ARG A 31 19.99 -6.69 -9.47
N VAL A 32 19.23 -6.51 -8.38
CA VAL A 32 19.57 -5.55 -7.32
C VAL A 32 20.91 -5.93 -6.69
N ASP A 33 21.10 -7.19 -6.30
CA ASP A 33 22.37 -7.66 -5.68
C ASP A 33 23.59 -7.46 -6.61
N GLN A 34 23.42 -7.65 -7.93
CA GLN A 34 24.47 -7.44 -8.92
C GLN A 34 24.94 -6.00 -9.04
N THR A 35 24.14 -5.02 -8.59
CA THR A 35 24.58 -3.62 -8.55
C THR A 35 25.58 -3.35 -7.42
N GLY A 36 25.71 -4.27 -6.46
CA GLY A 36 26.54 -4.10 -5.26
C GLY A 36 26.03 -3.02 -4.29
N LYS A 37 24.86 -2.44 -4.57
CA LYS A 37 24.21 -1.40 -3.78
C LYS A 37 23.09 -2.05 -2.96
N PRO A 38 23.00 -1.81 -1.64
CA PRO A 38 21.89 -2.31 -0.85
C PRO A 38 20.59 -1.66 -1.31
N LEU A 39 19.47 -2.39 -1.23
CA LEU A 39 18.16 -1.92 -1.70
C LEU A 39 17.77 -0.57 -1.05
N ASP A 40 18.13 -0.37 0.22
CA ASP A 40 17.82 0.84 0.99
C ASP A 40 18.46 2.12 0.40
N ASP A 41 19.53 1.99 -0.39
CA ASP A 41 20.21 3.12 -1.01
C ASP A 41 19.63 3.46 -2.39
N PHE A 42 18.73 2.64 -2.95
CA PHE A 42 18.12 2.90 -4.25
C PHE A 42 17.13 4.07 -4.18
N THR A 43 17.27 4.99 -5.13
CA THR A 43 16.20 5.94 -5.42
C THR A 43 15.06 5.23 -6.17
N ILE A 44 13.84 5.76 -6.05
CA ILE A 44 12.66 5.26 -6.76
C ILE A 44 12.93 5.18 -8.28
N SER A 45 13.59 6.19 -8.85
CA SER A 45 13.89 6.23 -10.28
C SER A 45 14.89 5.15 -10.71
N GLU A 46 15.91 4.85 -9.89
CA GLU A 46 16.85 3.76 -10.16
C GLU A 46 16.16 2.40 -10.10
N LEU A 47 15.29 2.19 -9.11
CA LEU A 47 14.55 0.94 -8.95
C LEU A 47 13.60 0.71 -10.13
N ILE A 48 12.85 1.74 -10.53
CA ILE A 48 11.97 1.69 -11.71
C ILE A 48 12.75 1.36 -12.98
N THR A 49 13.88 2.04 -13.19
CA THR A 49 14.72 1.78 -14.37
C THR A 49 15.20 0.33 -14.41
N LEU A 50 15.60 -0.21 -13.25
CA LEU A 50 16.03 -1.60 -13.13
C LEU A 50 14.87 -2.58 -13.40
N MET A 51 13.67 -2.25 -12.91
CA MET A 51 12.46 -3.05 -13.14
C MET A 51 12.03 -3.05 -14.60
N ASP A 52 12.02 -1.90 -15.26
CA ASP A 52 11.70 -1.80 -16.68
C ASP A 52 12.66 -2.65 -17.53
N GLN A 53 13.96 -2.53 -17.26
CA GLN A 53 15.00 -3.34 -17.91
C GLN A 53 14.82 -4.84 -17.67
N TYR A 54 14.45 -5.24 -16.44
CA TYR A 54 14.26 -6.64 -16.11
C TYR A 54 12.95 -7.20 -16.68
N CYS A 55 11.89 -6.40 -16.73
CA CYS A 55 10.62 -6.74 -17.37
C CYS A 55 10.80 -7.00 -18.87
N GLU A 56 11.54 -6.12 -19.56
CA GLU A 56 11.89 -6.30 -20.97
C GLU A 56 12.72 -7.59 -21.19
N PHE A 57 13.72 -7.83 -20.35
CA PHE A 57 14.53 -9.05 -20.40
C PHE A 57 13.68 -10.31 -20.15
N TYR A 58 12.83 -10.30 -19.13
CA TYR A 58 12.01 -11.44 -18.72
C TYR A 58 10.99 -11.81 -19.81
N ASN A 59 10.29 -10.81 -20.36
CA ASN A 59 9.32 -11.00 -21.43
C ASN A 59 9.99 -11.45 -22.74
N THR A 60 11.18 -10.94 -23.03
CA THR A 60 11.96 -11.37 -24.21
C THR A 60 12.48 -12.81 -24.04
N SER A 61 12.92 -13.17 -22.83
CA SER A 61 13.40 -14.53 -22.49
C SER A 61 12.27 -15.57 -22.50
N LEU A 62 11.05 -15.18 -22.12
CA LEU A 62 9.86 -16.03 -22.29
C LEU A 62 9.47 -16.21 -23.76
N SER A 63 9.72 -15.19 -24.59
CA SER A 63 9.33 -15.20 -26.01
C SER A 63 10.28 -15.98 -26.93
N GLY A 64 11.44 -16.44 -26.44
CA GLY A 64 12.44 -17.12 -27.25
C GLY A 64 13.22 -18.19 -26.50
N SER A 65 13.04 -19.45 -26.92
CA SER A 65 13.76 -20.69 -26.58
C SER A 65 13.29 -21.51 -25.36
N MET A 66 12.08 -22.06 -25.44
CA MET A 66 11.84 -23.47 -25.07
C MET A 66 10.88 -24.09 -26.09
N GLU A 67 11.41 -24.82 -27.07
CA GLU A 67 10.62 -25.88 -27.69
C GLU A 67 10.43 -27.00 -26.64
N SER A 68 9.22 -27.56 -26.62
CA SER A 68 8.70 -28.62 -25.73
C SER A 68 8.26 -28.21 -24.33
N ASP A 69 7.11 -27.54 -24.24
CA ASP A 69 5.86 -28.26 -23.98
C ASP A 69 4.68 -27.33 -24.32
N SER A 70 3.60 -27.90 -24.85
CA SER A 70 2.44 -27.16 -25.34
C SER A 70 1.73 -26.40 -24.20
N ILE A 71 2.20 -25.19 -23.90
CA ILE A 71 1.44 -24.20 -23.14
C ILE A 71 0.62 -23.45 -24.18
N VAL A 72 -0.69 -23.55 -24.08
CA VAL A 72 -1.64 -22.75 -24.86
C VAL A 72 -1.38 -21.28 -24.54
N VAL A 73 -0.59 -20.61 -25.38
CA VAL A 73 -0.40 -19.16 -25.29
C VAL A 73 -1.67 -18.53 -25.84
N ASP A 74 -2.60 -18.23 -24.94
CA ASP A 74 -3.76 -17.41 -25.26
C ASP A 74 -3.23 -16.09 -25.82
N LYS A 75 -3.73 -15.66 -26.99
CA LYS A 75 -3.23 -14.46 -27.70
C LYS A 75 -3.13 -13.30 -26.70
N PRO A 76 -2.07 -12.46 -26.75
CA PRO A 76 -1.95 -11.31 -25.85
C PRO A 76 -3.23 -10.48 -25.95
N LYS A 77 -4.06 -10.54 -24.91
CA LYS A 77 -5.33 -9.83 -24.86
C LYS A 77 -4.97 -8.35 -24.90
N LYS A 78 -5.38 -7.66 -25.97
CA LYS A 78 -5.35 -6.20 -26.03
C LYS A 78 -6.34 -5.69 -25.00
N ILE A 79 -5.87 -5.47 -23.80
CA ILE A 79 -6.64 -4.84 -22.74
C ILE A 79 -6.75 -3.37 -23.10
N THR A 80 -7.98 -2.90 -23.25
CA THR A 80 -8.29 -1.49 -23.46
C THR A 80 -7.98 -0.70 -22.19
N LEU A 81 -7.74 0.61 -22.29
CA LEU A 81 -7.46 1.45 -21.11
C LEU A 81 -8.58 1.33 -20.05
N ASP A 82 -9.83 1.21 -20.51
CA ASP A 82 -10.99 1.01 -19.64
C ASP A 82 -10.98 -0.38 -18.96
N GLU A 83 -10.57 -1.43 -19.66
CA GLU A 83 -10.36 -2.76 -19.06
C GLU A 83 -9.13 -2.81 -18.15
N LEU A 84 -8.12 -1.97 -18.39
CA LEU A 84 -6.93 -1.81 -17.54
C LEU A 84 -7.31 -1.10 -16.23
N LEU A 85 -8.11 -0.04 -16.30
CA LEU A 85 -8.66 0.66 -15.12
C LEU A 85 -9.62 -0.24 -14.34
N ALA A 86 -10.51 -0.97 -15.02
CA ALA A 86 -11.39 -1.94 -14.39
C ALA A 86 -10.63 -3.13 -13.79
N ARG A 87 -9.53 -3.58 -14.41
CA ARG A 87 -8.60 -4.56 -13.81
C ARG A 87 -7.90 -3.99 -12.61
N GLN A 88 -7.36 -2.77 -12.68
CA GLN A 88 -6.64 -2.12 -11.59
C GLN A 88 -7.51 -2.00 -10.34
N ASP A 89 -8.78 -1.63 -10.47
CA ASP A 89 -9.74 -1.58 -9.35
C ASP A 89 -10.06 -2.98 -8.79
N SER A 90 -10.08 -4.03 -9.63
CA SER A 90 -10.37 -5.42 -9.19
C SER A 90 -9.14 -6.20 -8.70
N GLU A 91 -7.95 -5.92 -9.24
CA GLU A 91 -6.69 -6.65 -9.02
C GLU A 91 -5.86 -6.04 -7.89
N ARG A 92 -6.02 -4.73 -7.61
CA ARG A 92 -5.44 -4.13 -6.39
C ARG A 92 -6.03 -4.70 -5.11
N GLY A 93 -7.14 -5.44 -5.17
CA GLY A 93 -7.72 -6.14 -4.02
C GLY A 93 -8.02 -5.22 -2.83
N PHE A 94 -8.16 -3.92 -3.08
CA PHE A 94 -8.66 -2.98 -2.10
C PHE A 94 -10.16 -2.89 -2.31
N ASP A 95 -10.90 -3.91 -1.85
CA ASP A 95 -12.19 -3.57 -1.26
C ASP A 95 -11.85 -2.53 -0.20
N LEU A 96 -12.13 -1.26 -0.48
CA LEU A 96 -11.91 -0.18 0.46
C LEU A 96 -12.84 -0.44 1.63
N ILE A 97 -12.38 -1.22 2.60
CA ILE A 97 -13.16 -1.59 3.78
C ILE A 97 -13.35 -0.29 4.55
N PRO A 98 -14.60 0.18 4.71
CA PRO A 98 -14.89 1.32 5.55
C PRO A 98 -14.27 1.11 6.92
N ILE A 99 -13.71 2.18 7.48
CA ILE A 99 -13.20 2.09 8.84
C ILE A 99 -14.35 1.75 9.78
N ASP A 100 -14.11 0.78 10.65
CA ASP A 100 -15.00 0.49 11.76
C ASP A 100 -14.62 1.42 12.91
N PHE A 101 -15.35 2.54 13.03
CA PHE A 101 -15.10 3.54 14.07
C PHE A 101 -15.35 3.00 15.47
N ASP A 102 -16.32 2.12 15.66
CA ASP A 102 -16.60 1.49 16.96
C ASP A 102 -15.41 0.62 17.39
N LEU A 103 -14.82 -0.13 16.45
CA LEU A 103 -13.63 -0.93 16.70
C LEU A 103 -12.40 -0.08 17.00
N LEU A 104 -12.20 1.03 16.26
CA LEU A 104 -11.13 2.00 16.55
C LEU A 104 -11.28 2.54 17.98
N LEU A 105 -12.45 3.07 18.34
CA LEU A 105 -12.71 3.66 19.65
C LEU A 105 -12.55 2.62 20.76
N LYS A 106 -13.03 1.39 20.55
CA LYS A 106 -12.80 0.28 21.47
C LYS A 106 -11.31 0.03 21.69
N ARG A 107 -10.50 -0.03 20.63
CA ARG A 107 -9.05 -0.23 20.74
C ARG A 107 -8.33 0.92 21.44
N VAL A 108 -8.78 2.17 21.21
CA VAL A 108 -8.25 3.33 21.92
C VAL A 108 -8.59 3.25 23.41
N LYS A 109 -9.81 2.85 23.75
CA LYS A 109 -10.29 2.68 25.13
C LYS A 109 -9.70 1.48 25.87
N ASP A 110 -9.35 0.42 25.16
CA ASP A 110 -8.60 -0.72 25.72
C ASP A 110 -7.14 -0.30 26.03
N GLY A 111 -6.71 0.86 25.52
CA GLY A 111 -5.46 1.51 25.85
C GLY A 111 -4.22 0.78 25.32
N GLY A 112 -3.11 0.99 26.02
CA GLY A 112 -1.82 0.39 25.69
C GLY A 112 -1.22 0.92 24.38
N TYR A 113 -0.19 0.24 23.90
CA TYR A 113 0.59 0.70 22.75
C TYR A 113 -0.23 0.79 21.47
N SER A 114 -1.04 -0.23 21.18
CA SER A 114 -1.87 -0.27 19.97
C SER A 114 -2.95 0.82 19.98
N GLY A 115 -3.62 1.05 21.11
CA GLY A 115 -4.64 2.08 21.23
C GLY A 115 -4.06 3.48 21.00
N LEU A 116 -2.95 3.80 21.68
CA LEU A 116 -2.28 5.09 21.52
C LEU A 116 -1.76 5.29 20.09
N PHE A 117 -1.16 4.26 19.49
CA PHE A 117 -0.66 4.34 18.13
C PHE A 117 -1.79 4.64 17.12
N LEU A 118 -2.94 3.97 17.26
CA LEU A 118 -4.09 4.18 16.38
C LEU A 118 -4.75 5.55 16.61
N ALA A 119 -4.83 6.02 17.85
CA ALA A 119 -5.30 7.36 18.17
C ALA A 119 -4.43 8.44 17.49
N ASP A 120 -3.11 8.36 17.67
CA ASP A 120 -2.17 9.28 17.05
C ASP A 120 -2.22 9.21 15.52
N ALA A 121 -2.40 8.00 14.96
CA ALA A 121 -2.52 7.80 13.52
C ALA A 121 -3.79 8.47 12.98
N PHE A 122 -4.93 8.30 13.66
CA PHE A 122 -6.19 8.92 13.27
C PHE A 122 -6.13 10.44 13.34
N ILE A 123 -5.65 10.99 14.46
CA ILE A 123 -5.56 12.43 14.66
C ILE A 123 -4.61 13.05 13.64
N SER A 124 -3.45 12.45 13.41
CA SER A 124 -2.50 12.95 12.42
C SER A 124 -3.02 12.85 10.99
N TYR A 125 -3.78 11.80 10.69
CA TYR A 125 -4.45 11.67 9.41
C TYR A 125 -5.49 12.77 9.18
N TYR A 126 -6.30 13.07 10.20
CA TYR A 126 -7.38 14.05 10.11
C TYR A 126 -6.86 15.49 10.11
N ARG A 127 -5.87 15.79 10.96
CA ARG A 127 -5.32 17.14 11.22
C ARG A 127 -3.96 17.34 10.57
N THR A 128 -3.87 18.29 9.64
CA THR A 128 -2.61 18.59 8.94
C THR A 128 -1.55 19.25 9.82
N ASP A 129 -1.93 19.80 10.97
CA ASP A 129 -1.05 20.45 11.96
C ASP A 129 -0.58 19.51 13.07
N GLN A 130 -1.02 18.25 13.09
CA GLN A 130 -0.59 17.25 14.07
C GLN A 130 0.23 16.14 13.38
N PRO A 131 1.57 16.19 13.41
CA PRO A 131 2.39 15.19 12.73
C PRO A 131 2.38 13.84 13.45
N PHE A 132 2.44 12.76 12.66
CA PHE A 132 2.55 11.40 13.18
C PHE A 132 3.99 11.12 13.62
N ASN A 133 4.23 11.10 14.94
CA ASN A 133 5.58 11.03 15.50
C ASN A 133 6.08 9.59 15.76
N HIS A 134 5.39 8.57 15.24
CA HIS A 134 5.84 7.18 15.35
C HIS A 134 6.65 6.77 14.12
N SER A 135 7.71 6.00 14.33
CA SER A 135 8.49 5.43 13.23
C SER A 135 7.70 4.36 12.46
N LEU A 136 8.05 4.07 11.21
CA LEU A 136 7.40 2.99 10.45
C LEU A 136 7.65 1.60 11.07
N GLY A 137 8.83 1.36 11.66
CA GLY A 137 9.13 0.08 12.34
C GLY A 137 8.24 -0.21 13.54
N LYS A 138 7.58 0.81 14.10
CA LYS A 138 6.61 0.67 15.19
C LYS A 138 5.29 0.02 14.74
N VAL A 139 5.01 -0.04 13.43
CA VAL A 139 3.88 -0.75 12.84
C VAL A 139 3.98 -2.27 13.06
N LEU A 140 5.20 -2.83 13.12
CA LEU A 140 5.43 -4.26 13.35
C LEU A 140 4.95 -4.75 14.73
N LYS A 141 4.63 -3.83 15.64
CA LYS A 141 4.11 -4.13 16.98
C LYS A 141 2.58 -4.21 17.01
N LEU A 142 1.91 -3.89 15.91
CA LEU A 142 0.47 -4.00 15.79
C LEU A 142 0.10 -5.45 15.50
N ASP A 143 -0.96 -5.94 16.16
CA ASP A 143 -1.60 -7.18 15.75
C ASP A 143 -2.34 -7.00 14.41
N ALA A 144 -2.82 -8.10 13.84
CA ALA A 144 -3.48 -8.09 12.54
C ALA A 144 -4.75 -7.21 12.49
N GLU A 145 -5.48 -7.07 13.60
CA GLU A 145 -6.68 -6.23 13.65
C GLU A 145 -6.30 -4.75 13.75
N ALA A 146 -5.34 -4.40 14.61
CA ALA A 146 -4.82 -3.04 14.70
C ALA A 146 -4.18 -2.57 13.38
N PHE A 147 -3.47 -3.47 12.68
CA PHE A 147 -2.91 -3.17 11.36
C PHE A 147 -4.00 -2.89 10.32
N ARG A 148 -5.12 -3.64 10.34
CA ARG A 148 -6.27 -3.38 9.46
C ARG A 148 -6.89 -2.01 9.74
N ILE A 149 -7.06 -1.64 11.00
CA ILE A 149 -7.60 -0.32 11.38
C ILE A 149 -6.66 0.79 10.89
N LEU A 150 -5.35 0.67 11.12
CA LEU A 150 -4.35 1.61 10.61
C LEU A 150 -4.47 1.76 9.08
N HIS A 151 -4.58 0.64 8.37
CA HIS A 151 -4.74 0.64 6.93
C HIS A 151 -6.02 1.36 6.50
N SER A 152 -7.16 1.15 7.16
CA SER A 152 -8.41 1.86 6.86
C SER A 152 -8.31 3.37 7.14
N ILE A 153 -7.60 3.79 8.19
CA ILE A 153 -7.35 5.22 8.48
C ILE A 153 -6.65 5.89 7.30
N LEU A 154 -5.60 5.28 6.76
CA LEU A 154 -4.83 5.84 5.64
C LEU A 154 -5.67 6.05 4.38
N HIS A 155 -6.71 5.23 4.19
CA HIS A 155 -7.52 5.22 2.97
C HIS A 155 -8.86 5.95 3.10
N LEU A 156 -9.18 6.54 4.25
CA LEU A 156 -10.52 7.02 4.59
C LEU A 156 -11.09 8.03 3.57
N ARG A 157 -10.29 9.01 3.12
CA ARG A 157 -10.66 10.02 2.11
C ARG A 157 -10.75 9.49 0.68
N PHE A 158 -10.28 8.27 0.42
CA PHE A 158 -10.45 7.61 -0.87
C PHE A 158 -11.79 6.86 -0.97
N ILE A 159 -12.54 6.74 0.15
CA ILE A 159 -13.88 6.16 0.17
C ILE A 159 -14.91 7.25 -0.18
N PRO A 160 -15.73 7.07 -1.23
CA PRO A 160 -16.81 8.01 -1.55
C PRO A 160 -17.80 8.14 -0.38
N GLY A 161 -18.21 9.37 -0.04
CA GLY A 161 -19.23 9.62 0.99
C GLY A 161 -18.70 9.83 2.41
N TRP A 162 -17.39 10.03 2.60
CA TRP A 162 -16.84 10.44 3.89
C TRP A 162 -17.42 11.79 4.35
N ASN A 163 -17.61 11.94 5.67
CA ASN A 163 -18.20 13.12 6.29
C ASN A 163 -17.20 13.76 7.27
N ASP A 164 -16.84 15.03 7.03
CA ASP A 164 -15.90 15.76 7.89
C ASP A 164 -16.40 15.89 9.35
N GLN A 165 -17.70 16.08 9.55
CA GLN A 165 -18.29 16.18 10.88
C GLN A 165 -18.16 14.87 11.66
N GLU A 166 -18.36 13.73 10.98
CA GLU A 166 -18.19 12.41 11.59
C GLU A 166 -16.75 12.19 12.02
N LEU A 167 -15.77 12.56 11.18
CA LEU A 167 -14.35 12.48 11.52
C LEU A 167 -13.97 13.39 12.68
N TYR A 168 -14.55 14.59 12.72
CA TYR A 168 -14.40 15.51 13.84
C TYR A 168 -14.95 14.91 15.14
N ASP A 169 -16.14 14.33 15.11
CA ASP A 169 -16.77 13.73 16.29
C ASP A 169 -15.93 12.56 16.83
N ILE A 170 -15.41 11.70 15.95
CA ILE A 170 -14.49 10.61 16.32
C ILE A 170 -13.18 11.16 16.90
N GLU A 171 -12.61 12.22 16.33
CA GLU A 171 -11.42 12.89 16.89
C GLU A 171 -11.69 13.37 18.33
N GLN A 172 -12.84 14.00 18.57
CA GLN A 172 -13.21 14.47 19.92
C GLN A 172 -13.38 13.30 20.89
N GLU A 173 -13.98 12.20 20.45
CA GLU A 173 -14.16 11.01 21.29
C GLU A 173 -12.81 10.37 21.67
N ILE A 174 -11.90 10.22 20.71
CA ILE A 174 -10.53 9.75 20.97
C ILE A 174 -9.84 10.66 21.99
N LYS A 175 -9.91 11.98 21.82
CA LYS A 175 -9.33 12.95 22.76
C LYS A 175 -9.93 12.83 24.16
N ASN A 176 -11.23 12.62 24.27
CA ASN A 176 -11.91 12.42 25.55
C ASN A 176 -11.47 11.12 26.24
N ILE A 177 -11.31 10.03 25.50
CA ILE A 177 -10.79 8.76 26.03
C ILE A 177 -9.38 8.95 26.57
N LEU A 178 -8.48 9.54 25.78
CA LEU A 178 -7.09 9.78 26.19
C LEU A 178 -6.97 10.75 27.37
N ALA A 179 -7.86 11.74 27.48
CA ALA A 179 -7.90 12.65 28.62
C ALA A 179 -8.44 11.97 29.90
N GLY A 180 -9.30 10.96 29.77
CA GLY A 180 -9.90 10.21 30.87
C GLY A 180 -9.02 9.09 31.44
N GLU A 181 -8.09 8.53 30.67
CA GLU A 181 -7.10 7.53 31.15
C GLU A 181 -5.93 8.15 31.95
N GLY A 182 -5.87 9.48 32.05
CA GLY A 182 -4.87 10.23 32.80
C GLY A 182 -5.19 10.52 34.27
N GLN A 183 -6.19 9.87 34.88
CA GLN A 183 -6.58 10.01 36.29
C GLN A 183 -6.38 8.73 37.10
#